data_AF-A0AAU9VTC7-F1
#
_entry.id   AF-A0AAU9VTC7-F1
#
_cell.length_a   1.000
_cell.length_b   1.000
_cell.length_c   1.000
_cell.angle_alpha   90.00
_cell.angle_beta   90.00
_cell.angle_gamma   90.00
#
_symmetry.space_group_name_H-M   'P 1'
#
loop_
_entity.id
_entity.type
_entity.pdbx_description
1 polymer ?
#
loop_
_entity_poly.entity_id
_entity_poly.type
_entity_poly.pdbx_seq_one_letter_code
_entity_poly.pdbx_strand_id
1 'polypeptide(L)' 'MPESPPNKNTCGTHAPRWLNGRHPSVFRQVCFNWDGNNCNWQAGIEVRNCDSFFVYKLVKSPGCQLRYCGSD' A
#
# COMPACT_ATOMS: atom_id res chain seq x y z
N MET A 1 5.95 4.38 -1.86
CA MET A 1 4.55 4.05 -1.52
C MET A 1 4.09 5.03 -0.44
N PRO A 2 2.86 5.58 -0.51
CA PRO A 2 2.37 6.52 0.49
C PRO A 2 2.18 5.86 1.86
N GLU A 3 2.55 6.58 2.94
CA GLU A 3 2.38 6.17 4.35
C GLU A 3 1.04 6.66 4.95
N SER A 4 0.25 7.40 4.17
CA SER A 4 -1.10 7.85 4.50
C SER A 4 -2.09 7.35 3.45
N PRO A 5 -3.38 7.19 3.82
CA PRO A 5 -4.38 6.70 2.90
C PRO A 5 -4.60 7.70 1.75
N PRO A 6 -4.33 7.34 0.50
CA PRO A 6 -4.69 8.15 -0.66
C PRO A 6 -6.20 8.15 -0.84
N ASN A 7 -6.72 9.19 -1.51
CA ASN A 7 -8.13 9.27 -1.89
C ASN A 7 -8.50 8.12 -2.84
N LYS A 8 -9.76 7.66 -2.82
CA LYS A 8 -10.29 6.71 -3.81
C LYS A 8 -10.10 7.22 -5.25
N ASN A 9 -10.08 6.30 -6.21
CA ASN A 9 -9.91 6.61 -7.64
C ASN A 9 -8.58 7.33 -8.00
N THR A 10 -7.52 7.11 -7.22
CA THR A 10 -6.16 7.60 -7.52
C THR A 10 -5.25 6.44 -7.92
N CYS A 11 -4.04 6.74 -8.39
CA CYS A 11 -3.06 5.72 -8.82
C CYS A 11 -3.58 4.76 -9.91
N GLY A 12 -4.55 5.22 -10.72
CA GLY A 12 -5.17 4.44 -11.79
C GLY A 12 -5.97 3.24 -11.29
N THR A 13 -6.55 3.31 -10.09
CA THR A 13 -7.34 2.22 -9.49
C THR A 13 -8.47 2.76 -8.63
N HIS A 14 -9.53 1.98 -8.45
CA HIS A 14 -10.69 2.39 -7.65
C HIS A 14 -10.35 2.41 -6.15
N ALA A 15 -9.71 1.34 -5.67
CA ALA A 15 -9.24 1.19 -4.30
C ALA A 15 -7.70 1.22 -4.26
N PRO A 16 -7.08 2.39 -4.03
CA PRO A 16 -5.63 2.50 -3.96
C PRO A 16 -5.07 1.92 -2.66
N ARG A 17 -3.92 1.25 -2.79
CA ARG A 17 -3.20 0.63 -1.68
C ARG A 17 -2.10 1.54 -1.15
N TRP A 18 -1.95 1.58 0.17
CA TRP A 18 -0.98 2.39 0.90
C TRP A 18 -0.35 1.60 2.05
N LEU A 19 0.78 2.10 2.56
CA LEU A 19 1.51 1.47 3.65
C LEU A 19 0.94 1.93 5.00
N ASN A 20 0.38 1.00 5.78
CA ASN A 20 -0.12 1.32 7.10
C ASN A 20 1.03 1.41 8.10
N GLY A 21 1.44 2.64 8.39
CA GLY A 21 2.54 2.97 9.31
C GLY A 21 3.83 3.40 8.59
N ARG A 22 4.75 3.95 9.38
CA ARG A 22 5.98 4.61 8.91
C ARG A 22 7.19 3.71 8.97
N HIS A 23 8.06 3.69 7.96
CA HIS A 23 9.34 2.95 7.92
C HIS A 23 10.17 3.12 9.23
N PRO A 24 11.03 2.15 9.66
CA PRO A 24 11.65 1.06 8.90
C PRO A 24 11.45 -0.35 9.53
N SER A 25 10.23 -0.90 9.48
CA SER A 25 9.98 -2.29 9.92
C SER A 25 10.04 -3.23 8.74
N VAL A 26 10.67 -4.40 8.95
CA VAL A 26 10.87 -5.46 7.95
C VAL A 26 9.54 -6.09 7.48
N PHE A 27 8.52 -6.06 8.33
CA PHE A 27 7.17 -6.49 8.02
C PHE A 27 6.21 -5.32 8.12
N ARG A 28 5.38 -5.13 7.10
CA ARG A 28 4.39 -4.04 7.05
C ARG A 28 3.03 -4.52 6.61
N GLN A 29 2.01 -3.86 7.14
CA GLN A 29 0.66 -4.01 6.66
C GLN A 29 0.39 -2.97 5.56
N VAL A 30 -0.20 -3.39 4.46
CA VAL A 30 -0.74 -2.49 3.44
C VAL A 30 -2.26 -2.52 3.49
N CYS A 31 -2.87 -1.36 3.32
CA CYS A 31 -4.31 -1.15 3.41
C CYS A 31 -4.85 -0.62 2.08
N PHE A 32 -6.11 -0.92 1.78
CA PHE A 32 -6.82 -0.35 0.64
C PHE A 32 -7.92 0.58 1.10
N ASN A 33 -7.93 1.79 0.55
CA ASN A 33 -8.98 2.77 0.82
C ASN A 33 -10.19 2.51 -0.09
N TRP A 34 -11.34 2.15 0.49
CA TRP A 34 -12.58 1.93 -0.24
C TRP A 34 -13.81 2.18 0.63
N ASP A 35 -14.85 2.78 0.03
CA ASP A 35 -16.19 2.94 0.61
C ASP A 35 -16.22 3.53 2.04
N GLY A 36 -15.40 4.56 2.29
CA GLY A 36 -15.31 5.21 3.60
C GLY A 36 -14.47 4.45 4.63
N ASN A 37 -14.02 3.23 4.32
CA ASN A 37 -13.05 2.49 5.10
C ASN A 37 -11.64 2.61 4.48
N ASN A 38 -10.75 3.30 5.20
CA ASN A 38 -9.36 3.53 4.76
C ASN A 38 -8.51 2.24 4.73
N CYS A 39 -8.99 1.13 5.30
CA CYS A 39 -8.35 -0.18 5.28
C CYS A 39 -9.39 -1.31 5.07
N ASN A 40 -10.20 -1.19 4.03
CA ASN A 40 -11.24 -2.19 3.72
C ASN A 40 -10.66 -3.58 3.43
N TRP A 41 -9.49 -3.60 2.79
CA TRP A 41 -8.69 -4.80 2.61
C TRP A 41 -7.29 -4.56 3.13
N GLN A 42 -6.66 -5.62 3.63
CA GLN A 42 -5.31 -5.57 4.18
C GLN A 42 -4.48 -6.77 3.76
N ALA A 43 -3.16 -6.57 3.65
CA ALA A 43 -2.21 -7.66 3.48
C ALA A 43 -0.88 -7.35 4.17
N GLY A 44 -0.18 -8.39 4.61
CA GLY A 44 1.21 -8.28 5.03
C GLY A 44 2.14 -8.28 3.83
N ILE A 45 3.15 -7.41 3.85
CA ILE A 45 4.25 -7.37 2.89
C ILE A 45 5.58 -7.33 3.64
N GLU A 46 6.64 -7.80 2.99
CA GLU A 46 8.01 -7.63 3.48
C GLU A 46 8.60 -6.36 2.87
N VAL A 47 9.29 -5.58 3.70
CA VAL A 47 9.97 -4.36 3.32
C VAL A 47 11.44 -4.50 3.68
N ARG A 48 12.32 -4.29 2.72
CA ARG A 48 13.77 -4.28 2.93
C ARG A 48 14.27 -2.84 2.86
N ASN A 49 14.92 -2.39 3.92
CA ASN A 49 15.64 -1.12 3.94
C ASN A 49 17.00 -1.30 3.25
N CYS A 50 17.28 -0.48 2.24
CA CYS A 50 18.54 -0.43 1.50
C CYS A 50 19.23 0.95 1.70
N ASP A 51 18.98 1.59 2.84
CA ASP A 51 19.46 2.90 3.29
C ASP A 51 18.92 4.09 2.47
N SER A 52 19.19 4.11 1.17
CA SER A 52 18.75 5.18 0.26
C SER A 52 17.38 4.92 -0.37
N PHE A 53 16.91 3.67 -0.35
CA PHE A 53 15.60 3.29 -0.86
C PHE A 53 15.04 2.07 -0.12
N PHE A 54 13.76 1.79 -0.34
CA PHE A 54 13.08 0.61 0.20
C PHE A 54 12.63 -0.31 -0.93
N VAL A 55 12.84 -1.61 -0.75
CA VAL A 55 12.34 -2.65 -1.66
C VAL A 55 11.16 -3.35 -1.01
N TYR A 56 10.06 -3.48 -1.75
CA TYR A 56 8.81 -4.07 -1.26
C TYR A 56 8.52 -5.39 -1.95
N LYS A 57 8.34 -6.44 -1.17
CA LYS A 57 7.84 -7.73 -1.68
C LYS A 57 6.31 -7.70 -1.63
N LEU A 58 5.72 -7.24 -2.74
CA LEU A 58 4.28 -7.05 -2.85
C LEU A 58 3.55 -8.39 -3.02
N VAL A 59 2.34 -8.47 -2.48
CA VAL A 59 1.45 -9.60 -2.70
C VAL A 59 0.51 -9.34 -3.86
N LYS A 60 0.06 -10.41 -4.53
CA LYS A 60 -0.93 -10.29 -5.60
C LYS A 60 -2.19 -9.61 -5.09
N SER A 61 -2.73 -8.69 -5.87
CA SER A 61 -4.02 -8.08 -5.58
C SER A 61 -5.15 -9.11 -5.76
N PRO A 62 -6.06 -9.27 -4.78
CA PRO A 62 -7.17 -10.21 -4.90
C PRO A 62 -8.25 -9.77 -5.91
N GLY A 63 -8.20 -8.53 -6.42
CA GLY A 63 -9.20 -8.02 -7.36
C GLY A 63 -8.66 -7.02 -8.37
N CYS A 64 -9.36 -6.90 -9.51
CA CYS A 64 -8.99 -6.02 -10.63
C CYS A 64 -8.96 -4.53 -10.26
N GLN A 65 -9.77 -4.14 -9.26
CA GLN A 65 -9.97 -2.76 -8.84
C GLN A 65 -8.97 -2.29 -7.76
N LEU A 66 -7.98 -3.11 -7.43
CA LEU A 66 -7.02 -2.82 -6.37
C LEU A 66 -5.58 -2.81 -6.90
N ARG A 67 -4.86 -1.72 -6.63
CA ARG A 67 -3.49 -1.48 -7.11
C ARG A 67 -2.66 -0.74 -6.07
N TYR A 68 -1.35 -0.93 -6.11
CA TYR A 68 -0.40 -0.22 -5.25
C TYR A 68 -0.09 1.17 -5.79
N CYS A 69 -0.09 2.18 -4.91
CA CYS A 69 0.43 3.50 -5.23
C CYS A 69 1.97 3.54 -5.11
N GLY A 70 2.63 3.99 -6.18
CA GLY A 70 4.02 4.43 -6.14
C GLY A 70 4.13 5.83 -5.53
N SER A 71 5.27 6.14 -4.94
CA SER A 71 5.72 7.51 -4.74
C SER A 71 6.76 7.76 -5.82
N ASP A 72 6.74 8.93 -6.46
CA ASP A 72 7.86 9.39 -7.30
C ASP A 72 9.06 9.77 -6.42
#